data_AF-A0A315B4V6-F1
#
_entry.id   AF-A0A315B4V6-F1
#
_cell.length_a   1.000
_cell.length_b   1.000
_cell.length_c   1.000
_cell.angle_alpha   90.00
_cell.angle_beta   90.00
_cell.angle_gamma   90.00
#
_symmetry.space_group_name_H-M   'P 1'
#
loop_
_entity.id
_entity.type
_entity.pdbx_description
1 polymer ?
#
loop_
_entity_poly.entity_id
_entity_poly.type
_entity_poly.pdbx_seq_one_letter_code
_entity_poly.pdbx_strand_id
1 'polypeptide(L)'
;MVRLKGAGQSGKTGARRLIAKHECLSVLERIKATHYETAVLSFDNLLALRILVKLFRFKDGRKPFEMNKIFRRILEELNLVKGQAGTDRTFYSLRHTYATQELLVGTDIHTLARQMGTSVTMLERHYSKLTATMAADKLA
;
A
#
# COMPACT_ATOMS: atom_id res chain seq x y z
N MET A 1 -0.69 -6.80 12.34
CA MET A 1 0.21 -6.77 11.16
C MET A 1 0.50 -8.19 10.70
N VAL A 2 0.50 -8.43 9.39
CA VAL A 2 0.73 -9.73 8.77
C VAL A 2 2.06 -9.70 8.02
N ARG A 3 2.90 -10.70 8.29
CA ARG A 3 4.20 -10.83 7.66
C ARG A 3 4.04 -11.57 6.33
N LEU A 4 4.19 -10.83 5.23
CA LEU A 4 4.23 -11.46 3.91
C LEU A 4 5.67 -11.94 3.66
N LYS A 5 5.94 -13.21 3.96
CA LYS A 5 7.22 -13.87 3.64
C LYS A 5 7.26 -14.20 2.14
N GLY A 6 7.33 -13.19 1.28
CA GLY A 6 7.68 -13.36 -0.13
C GLY A 6 9.19 -13.30 -0.33
N ALA A 7 9.72 -14.01 -1.33
CA ALA A 7 11.07 -13.76 -1.82
C ALA A 7 11.14 -12.28 -2.23
N GLY A 8 11.89 -11.47 -1.49
CA GLY A 8 11.98 -10.04 -1.75
C GLY A 8 12.51 -9.83 -3.16
N GLN A 9 11.70 -9.27 -4.06
CA GLN A 9 12.22 -8.86 -5.36
C GLN A 9 13.29 -7.80 -5.14
N SER A 10 14.46 -8.01 -5.77
CA SER A 10 15.55 -7.05 -5.78
C SER A 10 15.12 -5.81 -6.57
N GLY A 11 14.67 -4.78 -5.85
CA GLY A 11 14.60 -3.42 -6.42
C GLY A 11 15.98 -2.75 -6.35
N LYS A 12 16.09 -1.52 -6.84
CA LYS A 12 17.31 -0.67 -6.73
C LYS A 12 17.86 -0.50 -5.29
N THR A 13 17.14 -0.97 -4.27
CA THR A 13 17.47 -0.84 -2.84
C THR A 13 17.37 -2.17 -2.07
N GLY A 14 17.67 -3.30 -2.73
CA GLY A 14 17.75 -4.62 -2.10
C GLY A 14 16.41 -5.26 -1.75
N ALA A 15 16.46 -6.50 -1.27
CA ALA A 15 15.27 -7.26 -0.86
C ALA A 15 14.67 -6.66 0.42
N ARG A 16 13.40 -6.26 0.37
CA ARG A 16 12.68 -5.67 1.52
C ARG A 16 11.70 -6.68 2.11
N ARG A 17 11.65 -6.75 3.44
CA ARG A 17 10.58 -7.48 4.15
C ARG A 17 9.31 -6.64 4.13
N LEU A 18 8.28 -7.13 3.44
CA LEU A 18 6.99 -6.45 3.39
C LEU A 18 6.17 -6.83 4.63
N ILE A 19 5.74 -5.82 5.39
CA ILE A 19 4.80 -5.98 6.50
C ILE A 19 3.49 -5.33 6.07
N ALA A 20 2.47 -6.15 5.87
CA ALA A 20 1.15 -5.68 5.50
C ALA A 20 0.28 -5.50 6.75
N LYS A 21 -0.70 -4.61 6.67
CA LYS A 21 -1.78 -4.56 7.65
C LYS A 21 -2.67 -5.81 7.53
N HIS A 22 -3.35 -6.18 8.60
CA HIS A 22 -4.16 -7.41 8.61
C HIS A 22 -5.34 -7.30 7.64
N GLU A 23 -5.87 -6.09 7.51
CA GLU A 23 -6.91 -5.65 6.59
C GLU A 23 -6.54 -5.90 5.11
N CYS A 24 -5.24 -5.96 4.79
CA CYS A 24 -4.81 -6.34 3.44
C CYS A 24 -5.07 -7.82 3.13
N LEU A 25 -5.10 -8.71 4.14
CA LEU A 25 -5.30 -10.14 3.89
C LEU A 25 -6.66 -10.43 3.25
N SER A 26 -7.74 -9.82 3.75
CA SER A 26 -9.07 -10.04 3.18
C SER A 26 -9.16 -9.60 1.72
N VAL A 27 -8.44 -8.53 1.36
CA VAL A 27 -8.34 -8.06 -0.03
C VAL A 27 -7.55 -9.07 -0.88
N LEU A 28 -6.40 -9.55 -0.39
CA LEU A 28 -5.56 -10.50 -1.12
C LEU A 28 -6.25 -11.86 -1.28
N GLU A 29 -6.96 -12.33 -0.25
CA GLU A 29 -7.81 -13.53 -0.27
C GLU A 29 -8.88 -13.41 -1.36
N ARG A 30 -9.60 -12.28 -1.41
CA ARG A 30 -10.60 -12.02 -2.45
C ARG A 30 -10.00 -12.02 -3.86
N ILE A 31 -8.85 -11.35 -4.04
CA ILE A 31 -8.19 -11.30 -5.36
C ILE A 31 -7.75 -12.71 -5.78
N LYS A 32 -7.15 -13.51 -4.89
CA LYS A 32 -6.78 -14.90 -5.20
C LYS A 32 -7.99 -15.72 -5.60
N ALA A 33 -9.14 -15.51 -4.96
CA ALA A 33 -10.36 -16.26 -5.23
C ALA A 33 -10.90 -16.01 -6.65
N THR A 34 -10.51 -14.91 -7.29
CA THR A 34 -10.89 -14.61 -8.68
C THR A 34 -10.17 -15.45 -9.74
N HIS A 35 -9.11 -16.19 -9.38
CA HIS A 35 -8.34 -16.99 -10.33
C HIS A 35 -8.43 -18.48 -10.00
N TYR A 36 -8.81 -19.31 -10.98
CA TYR A 36 -9.04 -20.75 -10.80
C TYR A 36 -7.87 -21.48 -10.11
N GLU A 37 -6.63 -21.21 -10.52
CA GLU A 37 -5.41 -21.86 -10.00
C GLU A 37 -5.16 -21.57 -8.51
N THR A 38 -5.60 -20.39 -8.03
CA THR A 38 -5.33 -19.94 -6.65
C THR A 38 -6.56 -20.00 -5.76
N ALA A 39 -7.76 -20.11 -6.33
CA ALA A 39 -9.03 -20.06 -5.60
C ALA A 39 -9.16 -21.16 -4.56
N VAL A 40 -8.66 -22.36 -4.85
CA VAL A 40 -8.74 -23.54 -3.97
C VAL A 40 -7.73 -23.53 -2.83
N LEU A 41 -6.73 -22.65 -2.88
CA LEU A 41 -5.65 -22.59 -1.89
C LEU A 41 -5.96 -21.48 -0.87
N SER A 42 -5.62 -21.69 0.41
CA SER A 42 -5.55 -20.58 1.37
C SER A 42 -4.38 -19.66 1.01
N PHE A 43 -4.42 -18.40 1.44
CA PHE A 43 -3.31 -17.48 1.16
C PHE A 43 -2.00 -17.94 1.82
N ASP A 44 -2.06 -18.55 3.01
CA ASP A 44 -0.88 -19.14 3.66
C ASP A 44 -0.30 -20.30 2.84
N ASN A 45 -1.15 -21.17 2.28
CA ASN A 45 -0.70 -22.26 1.41
C ASN A 45 -0.08 -21.73 0.10
N LEU A 46 -0.63 -20.67 -0.49
CA LEU A 46 -0.02 -20.02 -1.65
C LEU A 46 1.40 -19.51 -1.36
N LEU A 47 1.58 -18.87 -0.20
CA LEU A 47 2.89 -18.38 0.23
C LEU A 47 3.86 -19.53 0.50
N ALA A 48 3.38 -20.61 1.12
CA ALA A 48 4.19 -21.80 1.44
C ALA A 48 4.63 -22.55 0.18
N LEU A 49 3.73 -22.74 -0.79
CA LEU A 49 4.00 -23.45 -2.05
C LEU A 49 4.87 -22.64 -3.02
N ARG A 50 5.07 -21.33 -2.77
CA ARG A 50 5.87 -20.41 -3.60
C ARG A 50 5.52 -20.46 -5.09
N ILE A 51 4.23 -20.64 -5.39
CA ILE A 51 3.74 -20.70 -6.77
C ILE A 51 4.02 -19.35 -7.43
N LEU A 52 4.72 -19.36 -8.57
CA LEU A 52 5.11 -18.17 -9.32
C LEU A 52 3.95 -17.63 -10.20
N VAL A 53 2.80 -17.37 -9.59
CA VAL A 53 1.62 -16.79 -10.25
C VAL A 53 1.44 -15.33 -9.88
N LYS A 54 1.00 -14.52 -10.85
CA LYS A 54 0.72 -13.10 -10.64
C LYS A 54 -0.62 -12.94 -9.93
N LEU A 55 -0.69 -12.28 -8.78
CA LEU A 55 -1.96 -12.09 -8.09
C LEU A 55 -2.81 -10.96 -8.72
N PHE A 56 -2.16 -9.85 -9.09
CA PHE A 56 -2.79 -8.72 -9.77
C PHE A 56 -2.72 -8.94 -11.29
N ARG A 57 -3.73 -9.58 -11.86
CA ARG A 57 -3.84 -9.92 -13.29
C ARG A 57 -5.28 -9.94 -13.76
N PHE A 58 -5.49 -9.82 -15.07
CA PHE A 58 -6.76 -10.12 -15.70
C PHE A 58 -6.97 -11.65 -15.80
N LYS A 59 -8.20 -12.07 -16.12
CA LYS A 59 -8.56 -13.50 -16.27
C LYS A 59 -7.68 -14.26 -17.28
N ASP A 60 -7.17 -13.54 -18.29
CA ASP A 60 -6.27 -14.06 -19.32
C ASP A 60 -4.78 -14.14 -18.92
N GLY A 61 -4.45 -13.78 -17.67
CA GLY A 61 -3.07 -13.84 -17.17
C GLY A 61 -2.25 -12.55 -17.35
N ARG A 62 -2.74 -11.59 -18.15
CA ARG A 62 -2.02 -10.34 -18.40
C ARG A 62 -2.02 -9.43 -17.17
N LYS A 63 -0.93 -8.67 -17.01
CA LYS A 63 -0.86 -7.63 -15.97
C LYS A 63 -1.79 -6.46 -16.33
N PRO A 64 -2.43 -5.80 -15.35
CA PRO A 64 -3.10 -4.53 -15.60
C PRO A 64 -2.11 -3.53 -16.21
N PHE A 65 -2.52 -2.88 -17.29
CA PHE A 65 -1.82 -1.75 -17.87
C PHE A 65 -2.51 -0.46 -17.44
N GLU A 66 -1.75 0.65 -17.39
CA GLU A 66 -2.32 1.99 -17.25
C GLU A 66 -3.21 2.18 -16.00
N MET A 67 -2.86 1.55 -14.87
CA MET A 67 -3.65 1.64 -13.65
C MET A 67 -3.92 3.10 -13.24
N ASN A 68 -2.96 4.01 -13.45
CA ASN A 68 -3.14 5.44 -13.15
C ASN A 68 -4.28 6.06 -13.98
N LYS A 69 -4.42 5.68 -15.26
CA LYS A 69 -5.51 6.17 -16.12
C LYS A 69 -6.86 5.62 -15.65
N ILE A 70 -6.91 4.33 -15.30
CA ILE A 70 -8.13 3.71 -14.74
C ILE A 70 -8.52 4.40 -13.45
N PHE A 71 -7.57 4.63 -12.54
CA PHE A 71 -7.82 5.33 -11.29
C PHE A 71 -8.32 6.77 -11.52
N ARG A 72 -7.70 7.50 -12.46
CA ARG A 72 -8.15 8.84 -12.84
C ARG A 72 -9.57 8.83 -13.37
N ARG A 73 -9.95 7.88 -14.21
CA ARG A 73 -11.32 7.74 -14.71
C ARG A 73 -12.33 7.51 -13.59
N ILE A 74 -12.00 6.64 -12.62
CA ILE A 74 -12.84 6.44 -11.43
C ILE A 74 -12.98 7.74 -10.64
N LEU A 75 -11.90 8.51 -10.50
CA LEU A 75 -11.95 9.82 -9.83
C LEU A 75 -12.76 10.85 -10.62
N GLU A 76 -12.73 10.84 -11.95
CA GLU A 76 -13.59 11.68 -12.80
C GLU A 76 -15.07 11.35 -12.59
N GLU A 77 -15.43 10.07 -12.65
CA GLU A 77 -16.80 9.59 -12.44
C GLU A 77 -17.34 9.94 -11.05
N LEU A 78 -16.46 9.97 -10.04
CA LEU A 78 -16.81 10.34 -8.66
C LEU A 78 -16.69 11.85 -8.37
N ASN A 79 -16.28 12.68 -9.34
CA ASN A 79 -15.96 14.10 -9.12
C ASN A 79 -14.89 14.34 -8.02
N LEU A 80 -13.89 13.45 -7.95
CA LEU A 80 -12.82 13.42 -6.97
C LEU A 80 -11.42 13.63 -7.57
N VAL A 81 -11.31 14.16 -8.80
CA VAL A 81 -10.00 14.38 -9.43
C VAL A 81 -9.14 15.36 -8.64
N LYS A 82 -9.69 16.48 -8.19
CA LYS A 82 -8.92 17.51 -7.48
C LYS A 82 -8.89 17.22 -5.97
N GLY A 83 -7.69 17.24 -5.40
CA GLY A 83 -7.49 17.26 -3.95
C GLY A 83 -7.66 18.65 -3.34
N GLN A 84 -7.59 18.74 -2.02
CA GLN A 84 -7.72 20.00 -1.27
C GLN A 84 -6.65 21.05 -1.65
N ALA A 85 -5.47 20.60 -2.09
CA ALA A 85 -4.39 21.47 -2.55
C ALA A 85 -4.49 21.86 -4.05
N GLY A 86 -5.62 21.57 -4.72
CA GLY A 86 -5.80 21.84 -6.16
C GLY A 86 -5.03 20.90 -7.10
N THR A 87 -4.25 19.96 -6.56
CA THR A 87 -3.51 18.95 -7.32
C THR A 87 -4.38 17.74 -7.65
N ASP A 88 -4.14 17.12 -8.81
CA ASP A 88 -4.83 15.89 -9.20
C ASP A 88 -4.50 14.74 -8.24
N ARG A 89 -5.53 13.98 -7.84
CA ARG A 89 -5.38 12.76 -7.05
C ARG A 89 -4.84 11.65 -7.95
N THR A 90 -3.88 10.90 -7.42
CA THR A 90 -3.26 9.73 -8.06
C THR A 90 -3.16 8.60 -7.05
N PHE A 91 -2.64 7.42 -7.42
CA PHE A 91 -2.32 6.39 -6.42
C PHE A 91 -1.37 6.89 -5.34
N TYR A 92 -0.53 7.88 -5.64
CA TYR A 92 0.36 8.48 -4.65
C TYR A 92 -0.44 9.23 -3.56
N SER A 93 -1.63 9.75 -3.89
CA SER A 93 -2.55 10.32 -2.91
C SER A 93 -3.02 9.27 -1.90
N LEU A 94 -3.26 8.01 -2.30
CA LEU A 94 -3.59 6.93 -1.36
C LEU A 94 -2.42 6.64 -0.42
N ARG A 95 -1.19 6.67 -0.93
CA ARG A 95 0.03 6.52 -0.12
C ARG A 95 0.18 7.67 0.88
N HIS A 96 -0.19 8.89 0.50
CA HIS A 96 -0.23 10.04 1.41
C HIS A 96 -1.29 9.88 2.50
N THR A 97 -2.52 9.52 2.13
CA THR A 97 -3.60 9.27 3.10
C THR A 97 -3.19 8.22 4.13
N TYR A 98 -2.57 7.13 3.68
CA TYR A 98 -2.06 6.10 4.59
C TYR A 98 -1.03 6.66 5.58
N ALA A 99 -0.02 7.39 5.11
CA ALA A 99 1.01 7.95 5.98
C ALA A 99 0.41 8.92 7.01
N THR A 100 -0.47 9.82 6.58
CA THR A 100 -1.15 10.76 7.48
C THR A 100 -1.96 10.03 8.54
N GLN A 101 -2.73 9.00 8.17
CA GLN A 101 -3.53 8.20 9.12
C GLN A 101 -2.63 7.49 10.13
N GLU A 102 -1.54 6.86 9.70
CA GLU A 102 -0.62 6.17 10.60
C GLU A 102 0.06 7.14 11.57
N LEU A 103 0.47 8.31 11.08
CA LEU A 103 1.05 9.34 11.93
C LEU A 103 0.02 9.81 12.97
N LEU A 104 -1.22 10.09 12.56
CA LEU A 104 -2.33 10.54 13.43
C LEU A 104 -2.68 9.56 14.55
N VAL A 105 -2.58 8.25 14.32
CA VAL A 105 -2.78 7.24 15.39
C VAL A 105 -1.51 7.05 16.25
N GLY A 106 -0.46 7.83 15.99
CA GLY A 106 0.76 7.84 16.78
C GLY A 106 1.77 6.75 16.40
N THR A 107 1.69 6.19 15.19
CA THR A 107 2.67 5.20 14.72
C THR A 107 4.06 5.82 14.67
N ASP A 108 5.04 5.12 15.23
CA ASP A 108 6.45 5.51 15.18
C ASP A 108 6.92 5.73 13.72
N ILE A 109 7.58 6.86 13.47
CA ILE A 109 7.98 7.30 12.13
C ILE A 109 9.00 6.35 11.50
N HIS A 110 9.88 5.73 12.30
CA HIS A 110 10.84 4.74 11.80
C HIS A 110 10.14 3.48 11.32
N THR A 111 9.13 3.04 12.08
CA THR A 111 8.28 1.89 11.72
C THR A 111 7.51 2.16 10.43
N LEU A 112 6.90 3.34 10.32
CA LEU A 112 6.18 3.78 9.12
C LEU A 112 7.10 3.86 7.90
N ALA A 113 8.30 4.43 8.04
CA ALA A 113 9.30 4.52 6.97
C ALA A 113 9.67 3.13 6.43
N ARG A 114 9.91 2.17 7.33
CA ARG A 114 10.23 0.79 6.99
C ARG A 114 9.09 0.10 6.25
N GLN A 115 7.85 0.29 6.71
CA GLN A 115 6.67 -0.31 6.10
C GLN A 115 6.36 0.26 4.71
N MET A 116 6.43 1.58 4.55
CA MET A 116 6.21 2.25 3.27
C MET A 116 7.38 2.10 2.30
N GLY A 117 8.56 1.71 2.79
CA GLY A 117 9.77 1.59 1.99
C GLY A 117 10.32 2.94 1.53
N THR A 118 10.34 3.92 2.42
CA THR A 118 10.91 5.27 2.22
C THR A 118 11.86 5.62 3.37
N SER A 119 12.56 6.75 3.30
CA SER A 119 13.41 7.22 4.40
C SER A 119 12.61 8.04 5.40
N VAL A 120 13.08 8.06 6.66
CA VAL A 120 12.52 8.91 7.72
C VAL A 120 12.58 10.37 7.30
N THR A 121 13.71 10.81 6.76
CA THR A 121 13.88 12.18 6.22
C THR A 121 12.84 12.56 5.18
N MET A 122 12.43 11.61 4.33
CA MET A 122 11.36 11.83 3.35
C MET A 122 10.02 12.02 4.07
N LEU A 123 9.70 11.20 5.06
CA LEU A 123 8.47 11.38 5.85
C LEU A 123 8.48 12.71 6.62
N GLU A 124 9.57 13.05 7.30
CA GLU A 124 9.70 14.32 8.02
C GLU A 124 9.50 15.52 7.09
N ARG A 125 10.13 15.51 5.91
CA ARG A 125 9.97 16.59 4.93
C ARG A 125 8.51 16.78 4.50
N HIS A 126 7.76 15.69 4.35
CA HIS A 126 6.39 15.73 3.86
C HIS A 126 5.33 15.92 4.96
N TYR A 127 5.63 15.56 6.22
CA TYR A 127 4.63 15.52 7.29
C TYR A 127 5.07 16.21 8.59
N SER A 128 6.18 16.95 8.60
CA SER A 128 6.72 17.66 9.78
C SER A 128 5.68 18.50 10.54
N LYS A 129 4.81 19.18 9.80
CA LYS A 129 3.72 20.00 10.39
C LYS A 129 2.76 19.16 11.20
N LEU A 130 2.35 18.00 10.68
CA LEU A 130 1.42 17.10 11.33
C LEU A 130 2.02 16.51 12.59
N THR A 131 3.27 16.05 12.50
CA THR A 131 3.99 15.48 13.66
C THR A 131 4.21 16.52 14.76
N ALA A 132 4.43 17.79 14.41
CA ALA A 132 4.58 18.87 15.38
C ALA A 132 3.27 19.15 16.14
N THR A 133 2.13 19.22 15.43
CA THR A 133 0.81 19.40 16.06
C THR A 133 0.49 18.26 17.02
N MET A 134 0.72 17.02 16.60
CA MET A 134 0.48 15.85 17.44
C MET A 134 1.40 15.76 18.66
N ALA A 135 2.65 16.23 18.53
CA ALA A 135 3.57 16.30 19.66
C ALA A 135 3.11 17.33 20.68
N ALA A 136 2.55 18.46 20.23
CA ALA A 136 1.97 19.46 21.12
C ALA A 136 0.80 18.87 21.94
N ASP A 137 -0.11 18.12 21.30
CA ASP A 137 -1.23 17.46 21.99
C ASP A 137 -0.79 16.41 23.01
N LYS A 138 0.42 15.84 22.88
CA LYS A 138 1.00 14.87 23.84
C LYS A 138 1.76 15.54 24.99
N LEU A 139 2.13 16.80 24.83
CA LEU A 139 2.90 17.58 25.82
C LEU A 139 2.01 18.49 26.68
N ALA A 140 0.72 18.59 26.34
CA ALA A 140 -0.32 19.24 27.13
C ALA A 140 -0.97 18.25 28.11
#